data_AF-A0A3E1RDC1-F1
#
_entry.id   AF-A0A3E1RDC1-F1
#
_cell.length_a   1.000
_cell.length_b   1.000
_cell.length_c   1.000
_cell.angle_alpha   90.00
_cell.angle_beta   90.00
_cell.angle_gamma   90.00
#
_symmetry.space_group_name_H-M   'P 1'
#
loop_
_entity.id
_entity.type
_entity.pdbx_description
1 polymer ?
#
loop_
_entity_poly.entity_id
_entity_poly.type
_entity_poly.pdbx_seq_one_letter_code
_entity_poly.pdbx_strand_id
1 'polypeptide(L)'
;MSLSKTTLSAIQQAGQGLHKATVVVSAAVREQAEHMVAAVANQPYQAEGEQAFANFKMLARLSQDLQTLEEQLRALYATATELSSPEMDVVVALPRASARARAAALAQNEAAEDAVIKAAPQGRSNPKAKAKAKKAAKSNKPVTLTGNDSKVLDYLKTVLKTDTWTDLTGAAVAQGAAMPLGSVGISLKKVVLAGAVKKTGKGSYQLAA
;
A
#
# COMPACT_ATOMS: atom_id res chain seq x y z
N MET A 1 16.40 -8.99 23.81
CA MET A 1 15.54 -9.31 22.65
C MET A 1 15.20 -8.00 21.94
N SER A 2 15.94 -7.63 20.90
CA SER A 2 15.71 -6.39 20.13
C SER A 2 14.44 -6.49 19.30
N LEU A 3 13.61 -5.45 19.28
CA LEU A 3 12.46 -5.38 18.37
C LEU A 3 12.95 -5.41 16.91
N SER A 4 12.27 -6.17 16.05
CA SER A 4 12.62 -6.25 14.63
C SER A 4 12.20 -4.98 13.89
N LYS A 5 12.93 -4.65 12.81
CA LYS A 5 12.59 -3.53 11.89
C LYS A 5 11.14 -3.60 11.37
N THR A 6 10.58 -4.81 11.27
CA THR A 6 9.19 -5.03 10.87
C THR A 6 8.18 -4.47 11.89
N THR A 7 8.43 -4.62 13.18
CA THR A 7 7.55 -4.08 14.23
C THR A 7 7.58 -2.55 14.24
N LEU A 8 8.76 -1.94 14.10
CA LEU A 8 8.88 -0.48 13.95
C LEU A 8 8.15 0.04 12.72
N SER A 9 8.24 -0.68 11.59
CA SER A 9 7.53 -0.29 10.37
C SER A 9 6.01 -0.40 10.51
N ALA A 10 5.51 -1.38 11.26
CA ALA A 10 4.09 -1.54 11.54
C ALA A 10 3.55 -0.41 12.42
N ILE A 11 4.28 -0.02 13.48
CA ILE A 11 3.93 1.13 14.33
C ILE A 11 3.91 2.42 13.50
N GLN A 12 4.92 2.63 12.64
CA GLN A 12 4.97 3.79 11.77
C GLN A 12 3.78 3.84 10.78
N GLN A 13 3.40 2.70 10.20
CA GLN A 13 2.26 2.62 9.30
C GLN A 13 0.93 2.91 10.02
N ALA A 14 0.77 2.42 11.25
CA ALA A 14 -0.38 2.74 12.08
C ALA A 14 -0.47 4.24 12.38
N GLY A 15 0.66 4.88 12.73
CA GLY A 15 0.74 6.33 12.93
C GLY A 15 0.38 7.15 11.69
N GLN A 16 0.81 6.72 10.50
CA GLN A 16 0.42 7.37 9.25
C GLN A 16 -1.09 7.24 8.95
N GLY A 17 -1.68 6.08 9.24
CA GLY A 17 -3.12 5.87 9.10
C GLY A 17 -3.93 6.77 10.04
N LEU A 18 -3.49 6.84 11.30
CA LEU A 18 -4.10 7.69 12.32
C LEU A 18 -4.02 9.18 11.94
N HIS A 19 -2.84 9.65 11.52
CA HIS A 19 -2.66 11.03 11.10
C HIS A 19 -3.56 11.42 9.92
N LYS A 20 -3.72 10.53 8.92
CA LYS A 20 -4.67 10.75 7.82
C LYS A 20 -6.11 10.88 8.33
N ALA A 21 -6.51 10.05 9.28
CA ALA A 21 -7.83 10.14 9.90
C ALA A 21 -8.00 11.48 10.64
N THR A 22 -7.00 11.90 11.42
CA THR A 22 -7.00 13.19 12.14
C THR A 22 -7.19 14.37 11.19
N VAL A 23 -6.50 14.38 10.03
CA VAL A 23 -6.66 15.45 9.03
C VAL A 23 -8.10 15.50 8.50
N VAL A 24 -8.67 14.35 8.13
CA VAL A 24 -10.04 14.27 7.61
C VAL A 24 -11.07 14.69 8.66
N VAL A 25 -10.94 14.21 9.90
CA VAL A 25 -11.85 14.58 10.99
C VAL A 25 -11.73 16.07 11.32
N SER A 26 -10.53 16.64 11.32
CA SER A 26 -10.34 18.08 11.54
C SER A 26 -10.96 18.94 10.44
N ALA A 27 -11.04 18.44 9.20
CA ALA A 27 -11.74 19.12 8.12
C ALA A 27 -13.26 19.06 8.35
N ALA A 28 -13.80 17.89 8.70
CA ALA A 28 -15.22 17.71 9.01
C ALA A 28 -15.67 18.56 10.21
N VAL A 29 -14.82 18.70 11.25
CA VAL A 29 -15.09 19.59 12.40
C VAL A 29 -15.21 21.04 11.96
N ARG A 30 -14.36 21.51 11.04
CA ARG A 30 -14.44 22.89 10.51
C ARG A 30 -15.72 23.12 9.72
N GLU A 31 -16.05 22.21 8.81
CA GLU A 31 -17.30 22.26 8.03
C GLU A 31 -18.53 22.27 8.94
N GLN A 32 -18.55 21.42 9.97
CA GLN A 32 -19.64 21.39 10.94
C GLN A 32 -19.70 22.65 11.81
N ALA A 33 -18.56 23.27 12.11
CA ALA A 33 -18.51 24.55 12.83
C ALA A 33 -19.10 25.68 11.98
N GLU A 34 -18.81 25.72 10.68
CA GLU A 34 -19.43 26.66 9.74
C GLU A 34 -20.94 26.47 9.67
N HIS A 35 -21.40 25.21 9.60
CA HIS A 35 -22.83 24.88 9.64
C HIS A 35 -23.48 25.31 10.97
N MET A 36 -22.81 25.09 12.10
CA MET A 36 -23.28 25.53 13.41
C MET A 36 -23.41 27.05 13.46
N VAL A 37 -22.41 27.81 12.99
CA VAL A 37 -22.46 29.27 12.97
C VAL A 37 -23.61 29.77 12.09
N ALA A 38 -23.84 29.15 10.92
CA ALA A 38 -24.96 29.49 10.04
C ALA A 38 -26.32 29.15 10.68
N ALA A 39 -26.45 27.99 11.31
CA ALA A 39 -27.68 27.56 11.99
C ALA A 39 -27.99 28.47 13.19
N VAL A 40 -26.98 28.85 13.97
CA VAL A 40 -27.13 29.74 15.14
C VAL A 40 -27.44 31.17 14.72
N ALA A 41 -26.86 31.65 13.63
CA ALA A 41 -27.14 32.98 13.11
C ALA A 41 -28.59 33.13 12.61
N ASN A 42 -29.15 32.08 11.99
CA ASN A 42 -30.49 32.11 11.44
C ASN A 42 -31.57 31.72 12.47
N GLN A 43 -31.30 30.71 13.31
CA GLN A 43 -32.29 30.08 14.19
C GLN A 43 -31.65 29.54 15.49
N PRO A 44 -31.22 30.43 16.42
CA PRO A 44 -30.42 30.06 17.58
C PRO A 44 -31.13 29.16 18.62
N TYR A 45 -32.46 29.20 18.67
CA TYR A 45 -33.26 28.48 19.68
C TYR A 45 -34.15 27.38 19.08
N GLN A 46 -33.95 27.04 17.81
CA GLN A 46 -34.69 25.95 17.18
C GLN A 46 -33.93 24.62 17.36
N ALA A 47 -34.66 23.52 17.28
CA ALA A 47 -34.11 22.17 17.44
C ALA A 47 -32.91 21.89 16.50
N GLU A 48 -32.90 22.50 15.32
CA GLU A 48 -31.80 22.38 14.35
C GLU A 48 -30.49 23.01 14.86
N GLY A 49 -30.56 24.17 15.53
CA GLY A 49 -29.40 24.82 16.13
C GLY A 49 -28.82 23.99 17.29
N GLU A 50 -29.68 23.47 18.16
CA GLU A 50 -29.27 22.57 19.25
C GLU A 50 -28.62 21.28 18.72
N GLN A 51 -29.20 20.69 17.67
CA GLN A 51 -28.66 19.48 17.04
C GLN A 51 -27.31 19.76 16.36
N ALA A 52 -27.14 20.92 15.71
CA ALA A 52 -25.87 21.33 15.12
C ALA A 52 -24.78 21.50 16.20
N PHE A 53 -25.11 22.11 17.35
CA PHE A 53 -24.21 22.21 18.51
C PHE A 53 -23.84 20.84 19.10
N ALA A 54 -24.82 19.93 19.25
CA ALA A 54 -24.58 18.59 19.75
C ALA A 54 -23.62 17.80 18.84
N ASN A 55 -23.87 17.85 17.52
CA ASN A 55 -23.04 17.20 16.51
C ASN A 55 -21.62 17.78 16.51
N PHE A 56 -21.47 19.10 16.58
CA PHE A 56 -20.17 19.76 16.68
C PHE A 56 -19.39 19.29 17.91
N LYS A 57 -20.02 19.25 19.10
CA LYS A 57 -19.36 18.76 20.33
C LYS A 57 -18.91 17.31 20.21
N MET A 58 -19.72 16.44 19.61
CA MET A 58 -19.33 15.03 19.39
C MET A 58 -18.11 14.92 18.46
N LEU A 59 -18.13 15.64 17.33
CA LEU A 59 -17.01 15.66 16.38
C LEU A 59 -15.73 16.27 16.99
N ALA A 60 -15.86 17.33 17.79
CA ALA A 60 -14.74 17.94 18.49
C ALA A 60 -14.11 16.96 19.49
N ARG A 61 -14.92 16.22 20.25
CA ARG A 61 -14.43 15.18 21.17
C ARG A 61 -13.71 14.06 20.43
N LEU A 62 -14.27 13.60 19.31
CA LEU A 62 -13.62 12.60 18.46
C LEU A 62 -12.25 13.09 17.95
N SER A 63 -12.15 14.36 17.54
CA SER A 63 -10.87 14.96 17.12
C SER A 63 -9.85 14.97 18.25
N GLN A 64 -10.27 15.27 19.48
CA GLN A 64 -9.41 15.27 20.66
C GLN A 64 -8.91 13.85 20.99
N ASP A 65 -9.78 12.85 20.89
CA ASP A 65 -9.44 11.45 21.14
C ASP A 65 -8.41 10.93 20.12
N LEU A 66 -8.56 11.30 18.84
CA LEU A 66 -7.59 10.95 17.79
C LEU A 66 -6.21 11.60 18.03
N GLN A 67 -6.16 12.85 18.48
CA GLN A 67 -4.90 13.52 18.84
C GLN A 67 -4.22 12.83 20.03
N THR A 68 -5.00 12.43 21.03
CA THR A 68 -4.51 11.70 22.20
C THR A 68 -3.91 10.35 21.80
N LEU A 69 -4.57 9.62 20.89
CA LEU A 69 -4.05 8.38 20.33
C LEU A 69 -2.74 8.62 19.54
N GLU A 70 -2.62 9.74 18.82
CA GLU A 70 -1.41 10.07 18.06
C GLU A 70 -0.21 10.30 18.99
N GLU A 71 -0.42 10.98 20.11
CA GLU A 71 0.60 11.16 21.15
C GLU A 71 1.01 9.83 21.79
N GLN A 72 0.05 8.96 22.12
CA GLN A 72 0.33 7.63 22.65
C GLN A 72 1.13 6.79 21.65
N LEU A 73 0.79 6.85 20.37
CA LEU A 73 1.46 6.08 19.33
C LEU A 73 2.89 6.60 19.07
N ARG A 74 3.09 7.93 19.18
CA ARG A 74 4.42 8.55 19.15
C ARG A 74 5.27 8.10 20.35
N ALA A 75 4.69 8.04 21.56
CA ALA A 75 5.39 7.52 22.74
C ALA A 75 5.76 6.04 22.58
N LEU A 76 4.85 5.21 22.07
CA LEU A 76 5.13 3.79 21.77
C LEU A 76 6.21 3.61 20.71
N TYR A 77 6.27 4.48 19.71
CA TYR A 77 7.35 4.45 18.73
C TYR A 77 8.71 4.81 19.35
N ALA A 78 8.74 5.80 20.25
CA ALA A 78 9.97 6.17 20.97
C ALA A 78 10.50 5.01 21.81
N THR A 79 9.63 4.37 22.61
CA THR A 79 10.02 3.20 23.42
C THR A 79 10.43 2.01 22.56
N ALA A 80 9.73 1.75 21.45
CA ALA A 80 10.11 0.71 20.51
C ALA A 80 11.46 0.97 19.85
N THR A 81 11.82 2.23 19.62
CA THR A 81 13.10 2.63 19.05
C THR A 81 14.25 2.46 20.05
N GLU A 82 14.03 2.84 21.31
CA GLU A 82 15.00 2.60 22.40
C GLU A 82 15.31 1.11 22.55
N LEU A 83 14.27 0.26 22.53
CA LEU A 83 14.40 -1.21 22.59
C LEU A 83 14.97 -1.84 21.31
N SER A 84 15.02 -1.08 20.20
CA SER A 84 15.61 -1.51 18.92
C SER A 84 17.07 -1.08 18.76
N SER A 85 17.64 -0.31 19.70
CA SER A 85 19.04 0.11 19.61
C SER A 85 19.95 -1.12 19.68
N PRO A 86 20.80 -1.36 18.66
CA PRO A 86 21.76 -2.45 18.73
C PRO A 86 22.77 -2.13 19.84
N GLU A 87 23.00 -3.09 20.74
CA GLU A 87 24.19 -3.10 21.59
C GLU A 87 25.43 -2.79 20.75
N MET A 88 26.29 -1.92 21.27
CA MET A 88 27.45 -1.33 20.60
C MET A 88 28.21 -2.32 19.73
N ASP A 89 28.46 -1.94 18.48
CA ASP A 89 29.41 -2.63 17.59
C ASP A 89 30.81 -2.50 18.22
N VAL A 90 31.24 -3.52 18.96
CA VAL A 90 32.59 -3.60 19.53
C VAL A 90 33.53 -3.78 18.34
N VAL A 91 34.15 -2.67 17.93
CA VAL A 91 35.19 -2.66 16.90
C VAL A 91 36.27 -3.67 17.30
N VAL A 92 36.31 -4.81 16.58
CA VAL A 92 37.35 -5.82 16.71
C VAL A 92 38.69 -5.14 16.43
N ALA A 93 39.59 -5.13 17.42
CA ALA A 93 40.92 -4.58 17.30
C ALA A 93 41.70 -5.33 16.19
N LEU A 94 42.21 -4.58 15.21
CA LEU A 94 43.14 -5.10 14.21
C LEU A 94 44.37 -5.73 14.91
N PRO A 95 44.78 -6.96 14.57
CA PRO A 95 46.10 -7.44 14.95
C PRO A 95 47.15 -6.65 14.16
N ARG A 96 48.04 -5.94 14.86
CA ARG A 96 49.24 -5.35 14.27
C ARG A 96 50.12 -6.47 13.72
N ALA A 97 50.15 -6.63 12.40
CA ALA A 97 51.13 -7.48 11.75
C ALA A 97 52.54 -6.88 11.94
N SER A 98 53.41 -7.67 12.55
CA SER A 98 54.81 -7.35 12.81
C SER A 98 55.58 -7.16 11.50
N ALA A 99 56.08 -5.95 11.28
CA ALA A 99 57.12 -5.70 10.31
C ALA A 99 58.47 -6.22 10.84
N ARG A 100 58.88 -7.43 10.44
CA ARG A 100 60.28 -7.85 10.13
C ARG A 100 60.44 -9.37 10.11
N ALA A 101 60.57 -9.91 8.91
CA ALA A 101 61.63 -10.84 8.52
C ALA A 101 61.62 -10.89 6.99
N ARG A 102 62.44 -10.05 6.34
CA ARG A 102 63.65 -10.48 5.60
C ARG A 102 63.39 -11.77 4.80
N ALA A 103 63.11 -11.65 3.52
CA ALA A 103 64.14 -11.57 2.48
C ALA A 103 65.04 -12.81 2.48
N ALA A 104 64.71 -13.79 1.63
CA ALA A 104 65.63 -14.52 0.75
C ALA A 104 64.95 -15.78 0.21
N ALA A 105 64.21 -15.65 -0.89
CA ALA A 105 64.05 -16.75 -1.83
C ALA A 105 63.76 -16.18 -3.22
N LEU A 106 64.87 -15.83 -3.88
CA LEU A 106 65.08 -16.06 -5.32
C LEU A 106 64.12 -15.37 -6.29
N ALA A 107 64.58 -14.19 -6.70
CA ALA A 107 64.60 -13.70 -8.07
C ALA A 107 64.28 -14.73 -9.16
N GLN A 108 63.16 -14.54 -9.85
CA GLN A 108 63.03 -14.80 -11.29
C GLN A 108 62.15 -13.72 -11.93
N ASN A 109 62.79 -12.98 -12.83
CA ASN A 109 62.29 -12.16 -13.95
C ASN A 109 60.98 -11.38 -13.83
N GLU A 110 61.14 -10.06 -13.97
CA GLU A 110 60.17 -9.18 -14.59
C GLU A 110 59.78 -9.69 -15.99
N ALA A 111 58.49 -9.91 -16.18
CA ALA A 111 57.79 -9.55 -17.41
C ALA A 111 56.34 -9.25 -17.02
N ALA A 112 55.93 -8.00 -17.20
CA ALA A 112 54.53 -7.63 -17.16
C ALA A 112 53.82 -8.39 -18.30
N GLU A 113 53.00 -9.37 -17.95
CA GLU A 113 52.02 -9.96 -18.87
C GLU A 113 50.63 -9.42 -18.53
N ASP A 114 50.21 -8.53 -19.43
CA ASP A 114 48.83 -8.10 -19.63
C ASP A 114 48.02 -9.24 -20.29
N ALA A 115 46.69 -9.20 -20.10
CA ALA A 115 45.65 -10.13 -20.60
C ALA A 115 45.44 -11.44 -19.78
N VAL A 116 44.25 -12.01 -19.61
CA VAL A 116 42.98 -11.92 -20.34
C VAL A 116 41.82 -12.00 -19.33
N ILE A 117 40.93 -11.00 -19.32
CA ILE A 117 39.66 -11.06 -18.60
C ILE A 117 38.81 -12.18 -19.21
N LYS A 118 38.53 -13.22 -18.41
CA LYS A 118 37.53 -14.24 -18.75
C LYS A 118 36.15 -13.57 -18.79
N ALA A 119 35.57 -13.49 -19.98
CA ALA A 119 34.25 -12.93 -20.23
C ALA A 119 33.17 -13.62 -19.36
N ALA A 120 32.49 -12.84 -18.53
CA ALA A 120 31.17 -13.19 -18.01
C ALA A 120 30.12 -12.59 -18.95
N PRO A 121 29.09 -13.36 -19.38
CA PRO A 121 28.13 -12.87 -20.36
C PRO A 121 27.25 -11.76 -19.81
N GLN A 122 27.08 -10.75 -20.66
CA GLN A 122 26.25 -9.57 -20.50
C GLN A 122 24.77 -9.92 -20.26
N GLY A 123 24.23 -9.46 -19.14
CA GLY A 123 22.79 -9.20 -18.97
C GLY A 123 22.59 -7.69 -18.85
N ARG A 124 22.19 -7.07 -19.95
CA ARG A 124 22.11 -5.62 -20.19
C ARG A 124 21.44 -4.82 -19.06
N SER A 125 22.18 -3.83 -18.56
CA SER A 125 21.67 -2.54 -18.06
C SER A 125 20.83 -1.87 -19.16
N ASN A 126 19.82 -1.03 -18.90
CA ASN A 126 19.83 0.27 -18.22
C ASN A 126 18.40 0.88 -18.44
N PRO A 127 18.11 2.17 -18.20
CA PRO A 127 18.17 2.99 -16.98
C PRO A 127 16.81 3.67 -16.65
N LYS A 128 16.77 4.36 -15.49
CA LYS A 128 15.73 5.35 -15.14
C LYS A 128 15.70 6.54 -16.13
N ALA A 129 14.51 6.99 -16.53
CA ALA A 129 14.26 8.40 -16.86
C ALA A 129 12.79 8.78 -16.62
N LYS A 130 12.60 9.96 -16.03
CA LYS A 130 11.32 10.62 -15.76
C LYS A 130 10.65 11.06 -17.08
N ALA A 131 9.31 11.04 -17.09
CA ALA A 131 8.45 12.24 -17.30
C ALA A 131 7.22 12.02 -18.22
N LYS A 132 6.17 12.75 -17.82
CA LYS A 132 4.99 13.21 -18.58
C LYS A 132 3.82 12.25 -18.81
N ALA A 133 2.72 12.65 -18.18
CA ALA A 133 1.36 12.27 -18.50
C ALA A 133 1.08 12.38 -20.02
N LYS A 134 0.52 11.32 -20.60
CA LYS A 134 -0.27 11.38 -21.82
C LYS A 134 -1.52 10.54 -21.66
N LYS A 135 -2.61 11.15 -22.11
CA LYS A 135 -4.00 10.69 -22.12
C LYS A 135 -4.17 9.30 -22.73
N ALA A 136 -5.26 8.67 -22.29
CA ALA A 136 -5.80 7.41 -22.74
C ALA A 136 -5.66 7.15 -24.24
N ALA A 137 -5.08 6.00 -24.58
CA ALA A 137 -5.32 5.31 -25.83
C ALA A 137 -5.84 3.92 -25.47
N LYS A 138 -7.11 3.66 -25.76
CA LYS A 138 -7.72 2.33 -25.71
C LYS A 138 -7.01 1.45 -26.75
N SER A 139 -5.99 0.71 -26.32
CA SER A 139 -5.39 -0.33 -27.16
C SER A 139 -6.31 -1.53 -27.16
N ASN A 140 -7.01 -1.74 -28.27
CA ASN A 140 -7.93 -2.85 -28.52
C ASN A 140 -7.13 -4.14 -28.79
N LYS A 141 -6.35 -4.60 -27.81
CA LYS A 141 -5.73 -5.94 -27.85
C LYS A 141 -6.74 -6.94 -27.32
N PRO A 142 -6.93 -8.11 -27.96
CA PRO A 142 -7.82 -9.15 -27.43
C PRO A 142 -7.31 -9.55 -26.05
N VAL A 143 -8.16 -9.38 -25.04
CA VAL A 143 -7.85 -9.77 -23.66
C VAL A 143 -7.87 -11.30 -23.61
N THR A 144 -6.70 -11.92 -23.57
CA THR A 144 -6.56 -13.36 -23.38
C THR A 144 -6.88 -13.71 -21.93
N LEU A 145 -7.92 -14.50 -21.72
CA LEU A 145 -8.29 -14.99 -20.39
C LEU A 145 -7.27 -16.03 -19.92
N THR A 146 -6.72 -15.84 -18.73
CA THR A 146 -5.82 -16.80 -18.06
C THR A 146 -6.61 -17.86 -17.30
N GLY A 147 -5.96 -18.93 -16.81
CA GLY A 147 -6.65 -20.02 -16.09
C GLY A 147 -7.39 -19.63 -14.81
N ASN A 148 -7.07 -18.48 -14.21
CA ASN A 148 -7.84 -17.93 -13.09
C ASN A 148 -9.05 -17.12 -13.60
N ASP A 149 -8.91 -16.47 -14.75
CA ASP A 149 -9.99 -15.69 -15.35
C ASP A 149 -11.11 -16.62 -15.87
N SER A 150 -10.75 -17.80 -16.38
CA SER A 150 -11.73 -18.82 -16.79
C SER A 150 -12.53 -19.36 -15.61
N LYS A 151 -11.91 -19.64 -14.46
CA LYS A 151 -12.63 -20.09 -13.25
C LYS A 151 -13.67 -19.09 -12.77
N VAL A 152 -13.32 -17.80 -12.82
CA VAL A 152 -14.27 -16.72 -12.50
C VAL A 152 -15.40 -16.70 -13.51
N LEU A 153 -15.09 -16.79 -14.81
CA LEU A 153 -16.09 -16.79 -15.87
C LEU A 153 -17.04 -18.01 -15.76
N ASP A 154 -16.52 -19.20 -15.47
CA ASP A 154 -17.32 -20.41 -15.29
C ASP A 154 -18.28 -20.28 -14.10
N TYR A 155 -17.82 -19.72 -12.99
CA TYR A 155 -18.71 -19.40 -11.87
C TYR A 155 -19.73 -18.31 -12.21
N LEU A 156 -19.34 -17.27 -12.93
CA LEU A 156 -20.28 -16.21 -13.33
C LEU A 156 -21.34 -16.73 -14.31
N LYS A 157 -21.03 -17.74 -15.14
CA LYS A 157 -22.02 -18.41 -16.00
C LYS A 157 -23.07 -19.20 -15.21
N THR A 158 -22.75 -19.72 -14.04
CA THR A 158 -23.73 -20.47 -13.23
C THR A 158 -24.64 -19.54 -12.44
N VAL A 159 -24.15 -18.35 -12.07
CA VAL A 159 -24.88 -17.41 -11.21
C VAL A 159 -25.58 -16.30 -11.98
N LEU A 160 -24.99 -15.80 -13.08
CA LEU A 160 -25.53 -14.69 -13.84
C LEU A 160 -26.40 -15.16 -15.00
N LYS A 161 -27.46 -14.39 -15.27
CA LYS A 161 -28.30 -14.56 -16.47
C LYS A 161 -27.99 -13.45 -17.48
N THR A 162 -28.39 -13.67 -18.72
CA THR A 162 -28.26 -12.70 -19.82
C THR A 162 -29.29 -11.58 -19.75
N ASP A 163 -30.39 -11.75 -18.99
CA ASP A 163 -31.51 -10.80 -18.96
C ASP A 163 -31.66 -10.05 -17.62
N THR A 164 -31.06 -10.57 -16.54
CA THR A 164 -31.18 -9.97 -15.21
C THR A 164 -29.84 -9.51 -14.67
N TRP A 165 -29.82 -8.31 -14.10
CA TRP A 165 -28.69 -7.83 -13.31
C TRP A 165 -28.70 -8.51 -11.94
N THR A 166 -27.55 -9.06 -11.55
CA THR A 166 -27.38 -9.71 -10.26
C THR A 166 -26.31 -9.00 -9.46
N ASP A 167 -26.65 -8.59 -8.23
CA ASP A 167 -25.70 -8.02 -7.30
C ASP A 167 -24.77 -9.10 -6.77
N LEU A 168 -23.46 -8.94 -7.00
CA LEU A 168 -22.49 -9.95 -6.63
C LEU A 168 -21.29 -9.30 -5.94
N THR A 169 -21.03 -9.73 -4.71
CA THR A 169 -19.88 -9.24 -3.94
C THR A 169 -18.62 -9.97 -4.37
N GLY A 170 -17.46 -9.30 -4.25
CA GLY A 170 -16.17 -9.93 -4.55
C GLY A 170 -15.87 -11.16 -3.69
N ALA A 171 -16.41 -11.21 -2.47
CA ALA A 171 -16.30 -12.36 -1.57
C ALA A 171 -17.10 -13.57 -2.07
N ALA A 172 -18.33 -13.37 -2.57
CA ALA A 172 -19.13 -14.44 -3.15
C ALA A 172 -18.45 -15.04 -4.40
N VAL A 173 -17.87 -14.19 -5.26
CA VAL A 173 -17.08 -14.65 -6.42
C VAL A 173 -15.83 -15.42 -5.98
N ALA A 174 -15.13 -14.96 -4.95
CA ALA A 174 -13.95 -15.64 -4.41
C ALA A 174 -14.27 -17.05 -3.91
N GLN A 175 -15.38 -17.19 -3.17
CA GLN A 175 -15.84 -18.48 -2.66
C GLN A 175 -16.28 -19.40 -3.81
N GLY A 176 -17.08 -18.88 -4.75
CA GLY A 176 -17.61 -19.66 -5.86
C GLY A 176 -16.57 -20.10 -6.89
N ALA A 177 -15.57 -19.27 -7.16
CA ALA A 177 -14.47 -19.60 -8.07
C ALA A 177 -13.28 -20.31 -7.38
N ALA A 178 -13.37 -20.55 -6.07
CA ALA A 178 -12.31 -21.11 -5.23
C ALA A 178 -10.97 -20.35 -5.42
N MET A 179 -11.00 -19.02 -5.30
CA MET A 179 -9.83 -18.17 -5.48
C MET A 179 -9.62 -17.18 -4.32
N PRO A 180 -8.37 -16.76 -4.05
CA PRO A 180 -8.10 -15.68 -3.11
C PRO A 180 -8.77 -14.36 -3.52
N LEU A 181 -9.32 -13.62 -2.55
CA LEU A 181 -10.01 -12.35 -2.81
C LEU A 181 -9.15 -11.34 -3.59
N GLY A 182 -7.83 -11.37 -3.38
CA GLY A 182 -6.87 -10.50 -4.07
C GLY A 182 -6.75 -10.74 -5.58
N SER A 183 -6.95 -11.98 -6.07
CA SER A 183 -6.88 -12.30 -7.50
C SER A 183 -8.21 -12.06 -8.22
N VAL A 184 -9.34 -12.24 -7.53
CA VAL A 184 -10.69 -12.08 -8.07
C VAL A 184 -10.92 -10.69 -8.67
N GLY A 185 -10.47 -9.63 -7.99
CA GLY A 185 -10.67 -8.26 -8.49
C GLY A 185 -9.99 -7.98 -9.83
N ILE A 186 -8.83 -8.60 -10.08
CA ILE A 186 -8.08 -8.48 -11.33
C ILE A 186 -8.74 -9.34 -12.41
N SER A 187 -9.07 -10.58 -12.09
CA SER A 187 -9.72 -11.50 -13.01
C SER A 187 -11.10 -11.01 -13.44
N LEU A 188 -11.89 -10.47 -12.52
CA LEU A 188 -13.21 -9.90 -12.82
C LEU A 188 -13.11 -8.70 -13.76
N LYS A 189 -12.11 -7.82 -13.57
CA LYS A 189 -11.85 -6.72 -14.51
C LYS A 189 -11.47 -7.24 -15.89
N LYS A 190 -10.65 -8.29 -15.98
CA LYS A 190 -10.28 -8.91 -17.26
C LYS A 190 -11.47 -9.55 -17.97
N VAL A 191 -12.34 -10.25 -17.23
CA VAL A 191 -13.56 -10.87 -17.79
C VAL A 191 -14.54 -9.82 -18.31
N VAL A 192 -14.66 -8.68 -17.61
CA VAL A 192 -15.45 -7.52 -18.10
C VAL A 192 -14.81 -6.88 -19.33
N LEU A 193 -13.48 -6.70 -19.34
CA LEU A 193 -12.76 -6.14 -20.49
C LEU A 193 -12.77 -7.08 -21.70
N ALA A 194 -12.80 -8.40 -21.48
CA ALA A 194 -12.97 -9.41 -22.51
C ALA A 194 -14.40 -9.44 -23.09
N GLY A 195 -15.32 -8.66 -22.52
CA GLY A 195 -16.69 -8.54 -22.99
C GLY A 195 -17.59 -9.73 -22.63
N ALA A 196 -17.13 -10.67 -21.79
CA ALA A 196 -17.92 -11.82 -21.38
C ALA A 196 -18.98 -11.49 -20.31
N VAL A 197 -18.78 -10.40 -19.55
CA VAL A 197 -19.68 -9.95 -18.48
C VAL A 197 -19.80 -8.43 -18.51
N LYS A 198 -21.02 -7.91 -18.37
CA LYS A 198 -21.31 -6.49 -18.23
C LYS A 198 -21.33 -6.12 -16.75
N LYS A 199 -20.80 -4.96 -16.40
CA LYS A 199 -20.79 -4.42 -15.04
C LYS A 199 -21.52 -3.08 -14.99
N THR A 200 -22.40 -2.90 -14.01
CA THR A 200 -22.95 -1.59 -13.67
C THR A 200 -22.21 -0.95 -12.49
N GLY A 201 -22.34 0.37 -12.32
CA GLY A 201 -21.58 1.16 -11.34
C GLY A 201 -21.75 0.74 -9.87
N LYS A 202 -22.76 -0.09 -9.55
CA LYS A 202 -23.09 -0.53 -8.18
C LYS A 202 -22.66 -1.95 -7.83
N GLY A 203 -21.84 -2.62 -8.65
CA GLY A 203 -21.40 -3.99 -8.36
C GLY A 203 -22.41 -5.07 -8.77
N SER A 204 -23.39 -4.73 -9.60
CA SER A 204 -24.22 -5.68 -10.31
C SER A 204 -23.56 -6.11 -11.63
N TYR A 205 -23.71 -7.38 -11.95
CA TYR A 205 -23.14 -8.01 -13.14
C TYR A 205 -24.23 -8.72 -13.95
N GLN A 206 -24.02 -8.83 -15.25
CA GLN A 206 -24.89 -9.54 -16.19
C GLN A 206 -24.04 -10.27 -17.21
N LEU A 207 -24.46 -11.46 -17.64
CA LEU A 207 -23.73 -12.17 -18.70
C LEU A 207 -23.85 -11.38 -20.01
N ALA A 208 -22.76 -11.22 -20.75
CA ALA A 208 -22.86 -10.72 -22.11
C ALA A 208 -23.36 -11.84 -23.03
N ALA A 209 -24.35 -11.54 -23.87
CA ALA A 209 -24.88 -12.44 -24.88
C ALA A 209 -23.86 -12.66 -26.01
#